data_AF-A0A8B7IUS7-F1
#
_entry.id   AF-A0A8B7IUS7-F1
#
_cell.length_a   1.000
_cell.length_b   1.000
_cell.length_c   1.000
_cell.angle_alpha   90.00
_cell.angle_beta   90.00
_cell.angle_gamma   90.00
#
_symmetry.space_group_name_H-M   'P 1'
#
loop_
_entity.id
_entity.type
_entity.pdbx_description
1 polymer ?
#
loop_
_entity_poly.entity_id
_entity_poly.type
_entity_poly.pdbx_seq_one_letter_code
_entity_poly.pdbx_strand_id
1 'polypeptide(L)'
;MVRSSLPGTPFPKNFLPVVKKILSRLFRVFVHVYIHHFDRITQMGSEAHVNTCYKHFYYFVKEFNLIDTKELEPLKEMTSRMCH
;
A
#
# COMPACT_ATOMS: atom_id res chain seq x y z
N MET A 1 12.86 -4.73 -6.66
CA MET A 1 12.37 -3.66 -7.56
C MET A 1 12.44 -4.22 -8.98
N VAL A 2 11.29 -4.45 -9.65
CA VAL A 2 11.29 -5.08 -10.98
C VAL A 2 11.63 -3.99 -12.01
N ARG A 3 12.92 -3.83 -12.33
CA ARG A 3 13.35 -2.93 -13.39
C ARG A 3 13.91 -3.72 -14.55
N SER A 4 13.44 -3.36 -15.75
CA SER A 4 14.24 -3.38 -16.96
C SER A 4 15.20 -2.19 -16.83
N SER A 5 16.50 -2.46 -16.68
CA SER A 5 17.52 -1.43 -16.41
C SER A 5 17.98 -0.68 -17.66
N LEU A 6 17.50 -1.06 -18.85
CA LEU A 6 17.92 -0.52 -20.14
C LEU A 6 16.73 0.07 -20.91
N PRO A 7 16.85 1.31 -21.43
CA PRO A 7 15.85 1.89 -22.32
C PRO A 7 15.51 0.94 -23.47
N GLY A 8 14.22 0.77 -23.78
CA GLY A 8 13.75 -0.10 -24.86
C GLY A 8 13.59 -1.58 -24.50
N THR A 9 14.07 -2.04 -23.34
CA THR A 9 13.80 -3.42 -22.89
C THR A 9 12.41 -3.50 -22.27
N PRO A 10 11.48 -4.32 -22.80
CA PRO A 10 10.13 -4.45 -22.24
C PRO A 10 10.17 -5.10 -20.86
N PHE A 11 9.15 -4.85 -20.05
CA PHE A 11 8.99 -5.54 -18.78
C PHE A 11 8.76 -7.05 -18.99
N PRO A 12 9.16 -7.91 -18.04
CA PRO A 12 8.84 -9.33 -18.08
C PRO A 12 7.33 -9.57 -18.17
N LYS A 13 6.92 -10.67 -18.82
CA LYS A 13 5.49 -11.04 -18.95
C LYS A 13 4.75 -11.16 -17.61
N ASN A 14 5.47 -11.46 -16.53
CA ASN A 14 4.93 -11.58 -15.18
C ASN A 14 5.04 -10.28 -14.34
N PHE A 15 5.35 -9.14 -14.95
CA PHE A 15 5.53 -7.88 -14.24
C PHE A 15 4.32 -7.52 -13.37
N LEU A 16 3.12 -7.48 -13.96
CA LEU A 16 1.89 -7.15 -13.22
C LEU A 16 1.62 -8.12 -12.06
N PRO A 17 1.64 -9.46 -12.25
CA PRO A 17 1.54 -10.42 -11.14
C PRO A 17 2.55 -10.17 -10.01
N VAL A 18 3.79 -9.83 -10.34
CA VAL A 18 4.83 -9.53 -9.33
C VAL A 18 4.52 -8.22 -8.60
N VAL A 19 4.11 -7.17 -9.32
CA VAL A 19 3.71 -5.88 -8.72
C VAL A 19 2.54 -6.06 -7.77
N LYS A 20 1.48 -6.79 -8.15
CA LYS A 20 0.35 -7.09 -7.27
C LYS A 20 0.82 -7.79 -5.98
N LYS A 21 1.67 -8.82 -6.10
CA LYS A 21 2.22 -9.53 -4.94
C LYS A 21 3.07 -8.64 -4.03
N ILE A 22 3.85 -7.71 -4.59
CA ILE A 22 4.63 -6.74 -3.81
C ILE A 22 3.68 -5.81 -3.04
N LEU A 23 2.67 -5.26 -3.71
CA LEU A 23 1.75 -4.30 -3.12
C LEU A 23 0.84 -4.95 -2.07
N SER A 24 0.34 -6.17 -2.28
CA SER A 24 -0.38 -6.93 -1.24
C SER A 24 0.49 -7.17 0.00
N ARG A 25 1.78 -7.47 -0.17
CA ARG A 25 2.71 -7.62 0.96
C ARG A 25 2.96 -6.30 1.68
N LEU A 26 3.09 -5.20 0.93
CA LEU A 26 3.25 -3.86 1.50
C LEU A 26 2.00 -3.42 2.27
N PHE A 27 0.80 -3.76 1.80
CA PHE A 27 -0.44 -3.52 2.54
C PHE A 27 -0.41 -4.18 3.92
N ARG A 28 0.09 -5.42 4.04
CA ARG A 28 0.23 -6.10 5.34
C ARG A 28 1.14 -5.35 6.31
N VAL A 29 2.12 -4.60 5.82
CA VAL A 29 2.96 -3.72 6.65
C VAL A 29 2.14 -2.56 7.19
N PHE A 30 1.31 -1.91 6.36
CA PHE A 30 0.39 -0.88 6.84
C PHE A 30 -0.57 -1.43 7.89
N VAL A 31 -1.18 -2.60 7.66
CA VAL A 31 -2.04 -3.26 8.65
C VAL A 31 -1.31 -3.41 9.99
N HIS A 32 -0.08 -3.95 9.96
CA HIS A 32 0.71 -4.14 11.17
C HIS A 32 1.05 -2.83 11.87
N VAL A 33 1.45 -1.79 11.13
CA VAL A 33 1.75 -0.46 11.67
C VAL A 33 0.51 0.13 12.36
N TYR A 34 -0.64 0.10 11.70
CA TYR A 34 -1.87 0.70 12.23
C TYR A 34 -2.48 -0.07 13.39
N ILE A 35 -2.41 -1.41 13.40
CA ILE A 35 -3.01 -2.21 14.46
C ILE A 35 -2.10 -2.31 15.69
N HIS A 36 -0.79 -2.43 15.51
CA HIS A 36 0.12 -2.77 16.62
C HIS A 36 1.10 -1.65 17.01
N HIS A 37 1.32 -0.66 16.15
CA HIS A 37 2.34 0.36 16.37
C HIS A 37 1.83 1.80 16.31
N PHE A 38 0.53 1.99 16.08
CA PHE A 38 -0.01 3.33 15.87
C PHE A 38 0.19 4.24 17.08
N ASP A 39 -0.03 3.74 18.30
CA ASP A 39 0.21 4.52 19.52
C ASP A 39 1.64 5.08 19.61
N ARG A 40 2.64 4.28 19.20
CA ARG A 40 4.05 4.72 19.18
C ARG A 40 4.29 5.75 18.09
N ILE A 41 3.69 5.57 16.91
CA ILE A 41 3.77 6.54 15.81
C ILE A 41 3.17 7.89 16.23
N THR A 42 2.04 7.88 16.94
CA THR A 42 1.37 9.07 17.49
C THR A 42 2.23 9.74 18.57
N GLN A 43 2.82 8.97 19.49
CA GLN A 43 3.74 9.51 20.51
C GLN A 43 4.96 10.22 19.89
N MET A 44 5.37 9.79 18.70
CA MET A 44 6.45 10.43 17.92
C MET A 44 5.96 11.58 17.02
N GLY A 45 4.68 11.95 17.07
CA GLY A 45 4.09 12.99 16.22
C GLY A 45 4.15 12.68 14.72
N SER A 46 4.26 11.40 14.35
CA SER A 46 4.53 10.96 12.97
C SER A 46 3.30 10.40 12.25
N GLU A 47 2.12 10.45 12.87
CA GLU A 47 0.85 9.95 12.33
C GLU A 47 0.51 10.51 10.94
N ALA A 48 0.72 11.82 10.72
CA ALA A 48 0.38 12.50 9.47
C ALA A 48 1.20 11.94 8.28
N HIS A 49 2.45 11.57 8.53
CA HIS A 49 3.33 10.96 7.52
C HIS A 49 2.84 9.57 7.12
N VAL A 50 2.51 8.73 8.12
CA VAL A 50 1.99 7.39 7.87
C VAL A 50 0.64 7.46 7.15
N ASN A 51 -0.23 8.36 7.58
CA ASN A 51 -1.54 8.60 6.98
C ASN A 51 -1.45 9.05 5.52
N THR A 52 -0.56 10.00 5.22
CA THR A 52 -0.34 10.47 3.85
C THR A 52 0.22 9.35 2.96
N CYS A 53 1.20 8.60 3.47
CA CYS A 53 1.77 7.46 2.76
C CYS A 53 0.73 6.37 2.46
N TYR A 54 -0.09 6.02 3.45
CA TYR A 54 -1.17 5.05 3.29
C TYR A 54 -2.25 5.52 2.31
N LYS A 55 -2.68 6.79 2.41
CA LYS A 55 -3.70 7.37 1.52
C LYS A 55 -3.24 7.33 0.07
N HIS A 56 -2.00 7.72 -0.20
CA HIS A 56 -1.42 7.65 -1.54
C HIS A 56 -1.34 6.20 -2.05
N PHE A 57 -0.86 5.28 -1.21
CA PHE A 57 -0.86 3.85 -1.52
C PHE A 57 -2.27 3.34 -1.85
N TYR A 58 -3.26 3.63 -1.02
CA TYR A 58 -4.64 3.15 -1.17
C TYR A 58 -5.26 3.60 -2.50
N TYR A 59 -5.16 4.90 -2.82
CA TYR A 59 -5.70 5.38 -4.09
C TYR A 59 -4.95 4.78 -5.29
N PHE A 60 -3.62 4.62 -5.20
CA PHE A 60 -2.85 4.02 -6.28
C PHE A 60 -3.26 2.56 -6.53
N VAL A 61 -3.37 1.74 -5.48
CA VAL A 61 -3.76 0.32 -5.66
C VAL A 61 -5.20 0.17 -6.12
N LYS A 62 -6.09 1.09 -5.71
CA LYS A 62 -7.50 1.10 -6.11
C LYS A 62 -7.65 1.54 -7.57
N GLU A 63 -7.00 2.62 -7.98
CA GLU A 63 -7.07 3.15 -9.35
C GLU A 63 -6.63 2.11 -10.38
N PHE A 64 -5.54 1.40 -10.10
CA PHE A 64 -4.97 0.41 -11.02
C PHE A 64 -5.43 -1.04 -10.75
N ASN A 65 -6.39 -1.26 -9.84
CA ASN A 65 -6.89 -2.59 -9.46
C ASN A 65 -5.77 -3.59 -9.12
N LEU A 66 -4.81 -3.15 -8.30
CA LEU A 66 -3.58 -3.88 -7.98
C LEU A 66 -3.70 -4.80 -6.76
N ILE A 67 -4.74 -4.63 -5.95
CA ILE A 67 -5.06 -5.46 -4.78
C ILE A 67 -6.56 -5.76 -4.79
N ASP A 68 -6.97 -6.99 -4.45
CA ASP A 68 -8.39 -7.32 -4.29
C ASP A 68 -8.98 -6.55 -3.11
N THR A 69 -10.17 -5.97 -3.30
CA THR A 69 -10.98 -5.37 -2.25
C THR A 69 -11.09 -6.21 -0.96
N LYS A 70 -11.17 -7.54 -1.07
CA LYS A 70 -11.22 -8.44 0.10
C LYS A 70 -9.94 -8.43 0.92
N GLU A 71 -8.79 -8.24 0.26
CA GLU A 71 -7.51 -8.12 0.97
C GLU A 71 -7.42 -6.81 1.74
N LEU A 72 -8.15 -5.77 1.34
CA LEU A 72 -8.14 -4.44 1.97
C LEU A 72 -9.06 -4.33 3.19
N GLU A 73 -9.91 -5.33 3.44
CA GLU A 73 -10.88 -5.35 4.54
C GLU A 73 -10.29 -5.01 5.93
N PRO A 74 -9.07 -5.46 6.31
CA PRO A 74 -8.52 -5.18 7.64
C PRO A 74 -8.39 -3.69 8.01
N LEU A 75 -8.27 -2.80 7.03
CA LEU A 75 -8.17 -1.35 7.26
C LEU A 75 -9.38 -0.57 6.71
N LYS A 76 -10.46 -1.24 6.33
CA LYS A 76 -11.61 -0.62 5.67
C LYS A 76 -12.21 0.55 6.44
N GLU A 77 -12.45 0.36 7.74
CA GLU A 77 -13.07 1.41 8.57
C GLU A 77 -12.16 2.64 8.65
N MET A 78 -10.87 2.43 8.92
CA MET A 78 -9.89 3.52 8.97
C MET A 78 -9.74 4.22 7.62
N THR A 79 -9.73 3.45 6.53
CA THR A 79 -9.70 3.99 5.16
C THR A 79 -10.90 4.87 4.89
N SER A 80 -12.09 4.44 5.33
CA SER A 80 -13.32 5.22 5.19
C SER A 80 -13.19 6.59 5.88
N ARG A 81 -12.56 6.65 7.05
CA ARG A 81 -12.38 7.89 7.83
C ARG A 81 -11.29 8.82 7.30
N MET A 82 -10.33 8.30 6.54
CA MET A 82 -9.18 9.08 6.02
C MET A 82 -9.39 9.60 4.59
N CYS A 83 -10.17 8.86 3.81
CA CYS A 83 -10.35 9.08 2.37
C CYS A 83 -11.70 9.72 2.02
N HIS A 84 -12.57 9.91 3.01
CA HIS A 84 -13.86 10.59 2.95
C HIS A 84 -13.99 11.48 4.19
#